data_AF-A0A2L0UIX9-F1
#
_entry.id   AF-A0A2L0UIX9-F1
#
_cell.length_a   1.000
_cell.length_b   1.000
_cell.length_c   1.000
_cell.angle_alpha   90.00
_cell.angle_beta   90.00
_cell.angle_gamma   90.00
#
_symmetry.space_group_name_H-M   'P 1'
#
loop_
_entity.id
_entity.type
_entity.pdbx_description
1 polymer ?
#
loop_
_entity_poly.entity_id
_entity_poly.type
_entity_poly.pdbx_seq_one_letter_code
_entity_poly.pdbx_strand_id
1 'polypeptide(L)'
;MATKAPKDNIDETRLTVGARKTTAVGLPAVINSLKISIDQMGPVRSAQTLLAVNQVKGFDCMGCAWPEGDKRHTAEFCENGAKAVAEEATRRTVPPSFFAEHAVRDLLDRDDYWLGQQGRLTHPMLLDEGGTHYRPVSWDEAYQVVVDELAALDSPDEAIFYTSGRTSNEAAFLYQLMVRGIGTNNLPDCSNMCHESSGSALNETLGVGKGTVSLLDLDTAPLIIVAGQNPGTNHPRML
;
A
#
# COMPACT_ATOMS: atom_id res chain seq x y z
N MET A 1 -23.09 -0.10 -5.97
CA MET A 1 -21.99 -0.59 -6.83
C MET A 1 -20.84 0.40 -6.73
N ALA A 2 -19.61 0.01 -7.07
CA ALA A 2 -18.53 0.99 -7.22
C ALA A 2 -18.87 1.97 -8.35
N THR A 3 -18.35 3.19 -8.27
CA THR A 3 -18.36 4.13 -9.39
C THR A 3 -17.51 3.58 -10.54
N LYS A 4 -17.78 4.07 -11.76
CA LYS A 4 -16.98 3.70 -12.93
C LYS A 4 -15.55 4.21 -12.78
N ALA A 5 -14.59 3.48 -13.34
CA ALA A 5 -13.20 3.92 -13.42
C ALA A 5 -13.09 5.24 -14.21
N PRO A 6 -12.09 6.09 -13.91
CA PRO A 6 -11.80 7.27 -14.72
C PRO A 6 -11.42 6.86 -16.14
N LYS A 7 -11.77 7.70 -17.11
CA LYS A 7 -11.45 7.49 -18.54
C LYS A 7 -10.15 8.17 -18.96
N ASP A 8 -9.85 9.29 -18.32
CA ASP A 8 -8.75 10.18 -18.67
C ASP A 8 -7.81 10.36 -17.48
N ASN A 9 -6.57 10.70 -17.77
CA ASN A 9 -5.57 11.09 -16.78
C ASN A 9 -6.02 12.35 -16.02
N ILE A 10 -5.39 12.58 -14.87
CA ILE A 10 -5.47 13.82 -14.12
C ILE A 10 -4.88 14.92 -15.02
N ASP A 11 -5.75 15.87 -15.38
CA ASP A 11 -5.34 17.09 -16.05
C ASP A 11 -4.83 18.10 -15.01
N GLU A 12 -3.52 18.10 -14.81
CA GLU A 12 -2.83 18.98 -13.86
C GLU A 12 -2.98 20.47 -14.20
N THR A 13 -3.31 20.82 -15.44
CA THR A 13 -3.53 22.23 -15.84
C THR A 13 -4.77 22.84 -15.19
N ARG A 14 -5.68 22.00 -14.67
CA ARG A 14 -6.87 22.42 -13.92
C ARG A 14 -6.63 22.57 -12.43
N LEU A 15 -5.43 22.28 -11.93
CA LEU A 15 -5.11 22.45 -10.51
C LEU A 15 -5.03 23.94 -10.15
N THR A 16 -5.73 24.31 -9.10
CA THR A 16 -5.71 25.68 -8.56
C THR A 16 -5.12 25.68 -7.15
N VAL A 17 -4.18 26.58 -6.90
CA VAL A 17 -3.64 26.78 -5.55
C VAL A 17 -4.60 27.66 -4.76
N GLY A 18 -5.24 27.07 -3.76
CA GLY A 18 -6.09 27.78 -2.81
C GLY A 18 -5.33 28.31 -1.59
N ALA A 19 -6.05 28.97 -0.69
CA ALA A 19 -5.52 29.35 0.62
C ALA A 19 -5.07 28.13 1.43
N ARG A 20 -4.05 28.31 2.27
CA ARG A 20 -3.54 27.27 3.17
C ARG A 20 -4.68 26.78 4.08
N LYS A 21 -4.80 25.46 4.24
CA LYS A 21 -5.74 24.86 5.17
C LYS A 21 -5.23 25.03 6.60
N THR A 22 -6.12 25.34 7.53
CA THR A 22 -5.82 25.52 8.95
C THR A 22 -6.14 24.29 9.79
N THR A 23 -6.77 23.28 9.19
CA THR A 23 -7.19 22.03 9.84
C THR A 23 -6.81 20.84 8.96
N ALA A 24 -6.20 19.83 9.56
CA ALA A 24 -5.82 18.58 8.88
C ALA A 24 -6.79 17.41 9.16
N VAL A 25 -7.56 17.51 10.25
CA VAL A 25 -8.50 16.48 10.72
C VAL A 25 -9.91 17.05 10.84
N GLY A 26 -10.89 16.18 11.09
CA GLY A 26 -12.29 16.57 11.35
C GLY A 26 -13.23 16.27 10.20
N LEU A 27 -14.35 17.01 10.14
CA LEU A 27 -15.47 16.69 9.25
C LEU A 27 -15.10 16.58 7.75
N PRO A 28 -14.24 17.45 7.17
CA PRO A 28 -13.83 17.28 5.77
C PRO A 28 -13.13 15.95 5.50
N ALA A 29 -12.27 15.50 6.42
CA ALA A 29 -11.55 14.23 6.30
C ALA A 29 -12.51 13.04 6.39
N VAL A 30 -13.51 13.10 7.28
CA VAL A 30 -14.57 12.09 7.40
C VAL A 30 -15.40 12.00 6.11
N ILE A 31 -15.84 13.15 5.58
CA ILE A 31 -16.62 13.21 4.35
C ILE A 31 -15.83 12.64 3.16
N ASN A 32 -14.56 13.04 3.01
CA ASN A 32 -13.71 12.54 1.93
C ASN A 32 -13.45 11.03 2.04
N SER A 33 -13.17 10.54 3.25
CA SER A 33 -12.98 9.12 3.52
C SER A 33 -14.21 8.32 3.10
N LEU A 34 -15.39 8.72 3.57
CA LEU A 34 -16.66 8.05 3.26
C LEU A 34 -16.97 8.11 1.76
N LYS A 35 -16.77 9.26 1.11
CA LYS A 35 -16.97 9.41 -0.33
C LYS A 35 -16.13 8.40 -1.10
N ILE A 36 -14.83 8.36 -0.84
CA ILE A 36 -13.89 7.47 -1.55
C ILE A 36 -14.23 6.01 -1.25
N SER A 37 -14.50 5.66 0.01
CA SER A 37 -14.89 4.30 0.38
C SER A 37 -16.15 3.85 -0.35
N ILE A 38 -17.19 4.69 -0.40
CA ILE A 38 -18.43 4.39 -1.11
C ILE A 38 -18.19 4.27 -2.62
N ASP A 39 -17.37 5.15 -3.20
CA ASP A 39 -17.02 5.13 -4.61
C ASP A 39 -16.29 3.83 -5.00
N GLN A 40 -15.42 3.30 -4.14
CA GLN A 40 -14.69 2.05 -4.40
C GLN A 40 -15.49 0.78 -4.06
N MET A 41 -16.18 0.77 -2.92
CA MET A 41 -16.72 -0.45 -2.32
C MET A 41 -18.26 -0.51 -2.35
N GLY A 42 -18.93 0.63 -2.54
CA GLY A 42 -20.36 0.80 -2.27
C GLY A 42 -20.68 0.88 -0.77
N PRO A 43 -21.91 1.27 -0.39
CA PRO A 43 -22.23 1.65 0.99
C PRO A 43 -22.14 0.48 1.99
N VAL A 44 -22.67 -0.69 1.65
CA VAL A 44 -22.70 -1.85 2.55
C VAL A 44 -21.30 -2.35 2.87
N ARG A 45 -20.48 -2.58 1.84
CA ARG A 45 -19.09 -3.03 2.02
C ARG A 45 -18.25 -1.96 2.72
N SER A 46 -18.44 -0.68 2.40
CA SER A 46 -17.76 0.40 3.12
C SER A 46 -18.01 0.36 4.62
N ALA A 47 -19.28 0.22 5.03
CA ALA A 47 -19.63 0.13 6.44
C ALA A 47 -18.98 -1.10 7.09
N GLN A 48 -19.10 -2.29 6.47
CA GLN A 48 -18.53 -3.53 7.00
C GLN A 48 -17.00 -3.47 7.12
N THR A 49 -16.32 -3.03 6.06
CA THR A 49 -14.88 -3.02 5.98
C THR A 49 -14.30 -1.95 6.91
N LEU A 50 -14.80 -0.72 6.90
CA LEU A 50 -14.28 0.35 7.75
C LEU A 50 -14.50 0.07 9.25
N LEU A 51 -15.63 -0.53 9.64
CA LEU A 51 -15.87 -0.92 11.04
C LEU A 51 -14.97 -2.07 11.52
N ALA A 52 -14.31 -2.78 10.60
CA ALA A 52 -13.37 -3.85 10.94
C ALA A 52 -11.91 -3.37 10.97
N VAL A 53 -11.58 -2.20 10.43
CA VAL A 53 -10.20 -1.69 10.41
C VAL A 53 -9.72 -1.43 11.84
N ASN A 54 -8.52 -1.95 12.16
CA ASN A 54 -7.82 -1.78 13.43
C ASN A 54 -8.60 -2.25 14.66
N GLN A 55 -9.59 -3.11 14.49
CA GLN A 55 -10.34 -3.73 15.60
C GLN A 55 -9.71 -5.04 16.03
N VAL A 56 -9.92 -5.44 17.29
CA VAL A 56 -9.33 -6.68 17.87
C VAL A 56 -9.63 -7.95 17.06
N LYS A 57 -10.85 -8.06 16.51
CA LYS A 57 -11.27 -9.18 15.65
C LYS A 57 -11.34 -8.78 14.17
N GLY A 58 -10.70 -7.66 13.84
CA GLY A 58 -10.68 -7.05 12.54
C GLY A 58 -9.39 -7.36 11.79
N PHE A 59 -8.88 -6.37 11.07
CA PHE A 59 -7.60 -6.44 10.39
C PHE A 59 -6.87 -5.10 10.51
N ASP A 60 -5.54 -5.14 10.45
CA ASP A 60 -4.73 -3.94 10.58
C ASP A 60 -4.75 -3.10 9.29
N CYS A 61 -4.78 -1.79 9.49
CA CYS A 61 -4.73 -0.83 8.42
C CYS A 61 -3.34 -0.86 7.78
N MET A 62 -3.29 -1.38 6.56
CA MET A 62 -2.04 -1.47 5.81
C MET A 62 -1.41 -0.11 5.49
N GLY A 63 -2.15 0.99 5.63
CA GLY A 63 -1.67 2.36 5.37
C GLY A 63 -1.26 3.12 6.63
N CYS A 64 -1.34 2.52 7.82
CA CYS A 64 -1.09 3.20 9.07
C CYS A 64 0.25 2.77 9.69
N ALA A 65 1.07 3.75 10.09
CA ALA A 65 2.24 3.56 10.93
C ALA A 65 1.98 3.90 12.40
N TRP A 66 0.72 4.21 12.77
CA TRP A 66 0.37 4.66 14.10
C TRP A 66 -0.09 3.48 14.96
N PRO A 67 0.47 3.30 16.17
CA PRO A 67 0.14 2.16 17.00
C PRO A 67 -1.27 2.25 17.58
N GLU A 68 -1.71 1.10 18.03
CA GLU A 68 -3.03 0.80 18.50
C GLU A 68 -3.09 0.82 20.05
N GLY A 69 -3.79 1.78 20.67
CA GLY A 69 -3.95 1.85 22.13
C GLY A 69 -4.86 0.76 22.73
N ASP A 70 -4.90 0.62 24.05
CA ASP A 70 -5.68 -0.47 24.70
C ASP A 70 -7.20 -0.35 24.50
N LYS A 71 -7.72 0.88 24.39
CA LYS A 71 -9.14 1.16 24.15
C LYS A 71 -9.36 1.48 22.68
N ARG A 72 -10.11 0.63 21.99
CA ARG A 72 -10.50 0.83 20.59
C ARG A 72 -11.73 1.72 20.48
N HIS A 73 -11.61 2.79 19.70
CA HIS A 73 -12.72 3.55 19.17
C HIS A 73 -13.43 2.77 18.06
N THR A 74 -14.67 3.16 17.76
CA THR A 74 -15.45 2.54 16.66
C THR A 74 -14.82 2.81 15.28
N ALA A 75 -14.10 3.92 15.14
CA ALA A 75 -13.33 4.26 13.94
C ALA A 75 -11.86 4.43 14.34
N GLU A 76 -11.04 3.44 14.02
CA GLU A 76 -9.61 3.38 14.39
C GLU A 76 -8.70 3.64 13.18
N PHE A 77 -9.06 4.56 12.30
CA PHE A 77 -8.33 4.83 11.06
C PHE A 77 -8.36 6.32 10.71
N CYS A 78 -7.33 6.79 9.99
CA CYS A 78 -7.31 8.12 9.37
C CYS A 78 -7.85 8.08 7.94
N GLU A 79 -7.95 9.26 7.31
CA GLU A 79 -8.39 9.37 5.91
C GLU A 79 -7.53 8.54 4.94
N ASN A 80 -6.20 8.55 5.10
CA ASN A 80 -5.32 7.73 4.25
C ASN A 80 -5.53 6.23 4.48
N GLY A 81 -5.77 5.84 5.73
CA GLY A 81 -6.11 4.46 6.06
C GLY A 81 -7.40 4.02 5.37
N ALA A 82 -8.43 4.85 5.42
CA ALA A 82 -9.69 4.59 4.72
C ALA A 82 -9.51 4.51 3.20
N LYS A 83 -8.69 5.40 2.60
CA LYS A 83 -8.38 5.38 1.17
C LYS A 83 -7.65 4.10 0.76
N ALA A 84 -6.60 3.74 1.50
CA ALA A 84 -5.81 2.54 1.25
C ALA A 84 -6.68 1.27 1.34
N VAL A 85 -7.54 1.18 2.35
CA VAL A 85 -8.49 0.07 2.51
C VAL A 85 -9.54 0.07 1.40
N ALA A 86 -10.03 1.25 0.99
CA ALA A 86 -11.01 1.37 -0.09
C ALA A 86 -10.45 0.89 -1.44
N GLU A 87 -9.20 1.24 -1.73
CA GLU A 87 -8.49 0.80 -2.93
C GLU A 87 -8.31 -0.72 -2.95
N GLU A 88 -7.87 -1.31 -1.85
CA GLU A 88 -7.70 -2.77 -1.73
C GLU A 88 -9.03 -3.53 -1.82
N ALA A 89 -10.08 -3.01 -1.16
CA ALA A 89 -11.40 -3.65 -1.11
C ALA A 89 -12.34 -3.23 -2.26
N THR A 90 -11.81 -2.54 -3.28
CA THR A 90 -12.57 -2.07 -4.42
C THR A 90 -13.35 -3.20 -5.10
N ARG A 91 -14.52 -2.84 -5.66
CA ARG A 91 -15.33 -3.76 -6.45
C ARG A 91 -15.03 -3.70 -7.95
N ARG A 92 -14.15 -2.80 -8.37
CA ARG A 92 -13.69 -2.72 -9.76
C ARG A 92 -12.72 -3.87 -10.03
N THR A 93 -12.79 -4.39 -11.24
CA THR A 93 -11.98 -5.52 -11.67
C THR A 93 -11.45 -5.25 -13.06
N VAL A 94 -10.21 -5.67 -13.30
CA VAL A 94 -9.55 -5.63 -14.60
C VAL A 94 -9.59 -7.05 -15.18
N PRO A 95 -10.49 -7.32 -16.14
CA PRO A 95 -10.54 -8.59 -16.85
C PRO A 95 -9.45 -8.66 -17.93
N PRO A 96 -9.16 -9.85 -18.49
CA PRO A 96 -8.19 -9.99 -19.57
C PRO A 96 -8.51 -9.13 -20.81
N SER A 97 -9.79 -8.82 -21.07
CA SER A 97 -10.18 -7.96 -22.19
C SER A 97 -9.60 -6.55 -22.08
N PHE A 98 -9.37 -6.03 -20.87
CA PHE A 98 -8.69 -4.75 -20.68
C PHE A 98 -7.28 -4.77 -21.28
N PHE A 99 -6.51 -5.82 -21.01
CA PHE A 99 -5.16 -5.96 -21.55
C PHE A 99 -5.12 -6.34 -23.03
N ALA A 100 -6.20 -6.89 -23.58
CA ALA A 100 -6.36 -7.08 -25.01
C ALA A 100 -6.64 -5.75 -25.74
N GLU A 101 -7.27 -4.79 -25.07
CA GLU A 101 -7.60 -3.45 -25.60
C GLU A 101 -6.48 -2.42 -25.39
N HIS A 102 -5.60 -2.63 -24.40
CA HIS A 102 -4.54 -1.70 -24.03
C HIS A 102 -3.15 -2.30 -24.25
N ALA A 103 -2.40 -1.71 -25.18
CA ALA A 103 -0.99 -2.05 -25.33
C ALA A 103 -0.20 -1.54 -24.13
N VAL A 104 0.93 -2.18 -23.82
CA VAL A 104 1.85 -1.75 -22.75
C VAL A 104 2.25 -0.29 -22.94
N ARG A 105 2.50 0.15 -24.18
CA ARG A 105 2.82 1.55 -24.49
C ARG A 105 1.69 2.51 -24.08
N ASP A 106 0.44 2.13 -24.32
CA ASP A 106 -0.72 2.96 -23.96
C ASP A 106 -0.85 3.09 -22.44
N LEU A 107 -0.46 2.04 -21.69
CA LEU A 107 -0.48 2.02 -20.23
C LEU A 107 0.65 2.88 -19.64
N LEU A 108 1.82 2.94 -20.29
CA LEU A 108 2.94 3.80 -19.87
C LEU A 108 2.62 5.30 -19.96
N ASP A 109 1.68 5.68 -20.83
CA ASP A 109 1.21 7.06 -20.96
C ASP A 109 0.11 7.43 -19.94
N ARG A 110 -0.29 6.50 -19.07
CA ARG A 110 -1.30 6.72 -18.02
C ARG A 110 -0.66 7.09 -16.71
N ASP A 111 -1.32 7.96 -15.95
CA ASP A 111 -0.88 8.27 -14.60
C ASP A 111 -1.26 7.16 -13.60
N ASP A 112 -0.56 7.15 -12.46
CA ASP A 112 -0.73 6.17 -11.40
C ASP A 112 -2.17 6.12 -10.86
N TYR A 113 -2.84 7.27 -10.81
CA TYR A 113 -4.22 7.33 -10.36
C TYR A 113 -5.13 6.60 -11.35
N TRP A 114 -5.03 6.89 -12.64
CA TRP A 114 -5.80 6.21 -13.67
C TRP A 114 -5.56 4.71 -13.62
N LEU A 115 -4.29 4.28 -13.54
CA LEU A 115 -3.91 2.86 -13.48
C LEU A 115 -4.50 2.17 -12.26
N GLY A 116 -4.29 2.71 -11.05
CA GLY A 116 -4.82 2.14 -9.81
C GLY A 116 -6.35 2.10 -9.76
N GLN A 117 -7.01 3.07 -10.41
CA GLN A 117 -8.46 3.15 -10.41
C GLN A 117 -9.17 2.18 -11.37
N GLN A 118 -8.45 1.48 -12.26
CA GLN A 118 -9.04 0.47 -13.15
C GLN A 118 -9.53 -0.76 -12.38
N GLY A 119 -8.94 -1.05 -11.22
CA GLY A 119 -9.40 -2.06 -10.26
C GLY A 119 -8.48 -3.28 -10.17
N ARG A 120 -8.98 -4.33 -9.52
CA ARG A 120 -8.18 -5.53 -9.19
C ARG A 120 -8.01 -6.44 -10.39
N LEU A 121 -6.78 -6.89 -10.64
CA LEU A 121 -6.49 -7.95 -11.61
C LEU A 121 -7.27 -9.21 -11.26
N THR A 122 -7.81 -9.88 -12.27
CA THR A 122 -8.63 -11.09 -12.10
C THR A 122 -7.91 -12.37 -12.50
N HIS A 123 -6.82 -12.26 -13.27
CA HIS A 123 -6.06 -13.37 -13.82
C HIS A 123 -4.56 -13.04 -13.74
N PRO A 124 -3.68 -14.05 -13.63
CA PRO A 124 -2.29 -13.90 -13.99
C PRO A 124 -2.16 -13.46 -15.44
N MET A 125 -1.23 -12.53 -15.69
CA MET A 125 -1.01 -11.94 -17.01
C MET A 125 0.46 -12.07 -17.36
N LEU A 126 0.76 -12.44 -18.60
CA LEU A 126 2.12 -12.59 -19.12
C LEU A 126 2.30 -11.69 -20.34
N LEU A 127 3.43 -10.99 -20.39
CA LEU A 127 3.88 -10.29 -21.58
C LEU A 127 4.98 -11.14 -22.21
N ASP A 128 4.71 -11.72 -23.37
CA ASP A 128 5.73 -12.49 -24.10
C ASP A 128 6.84 -11.57 -24.60
N GLU A 129 8.03 -12.13 -24.83
CA GLU A 129 9.16 -11.39 -25.39
C GLU A 129 8.79 -10.74 -26.73
N GLY A 130 9.06 -9.43 -26.86
CA GLY A 130 8.67 -8.63 -28.02
C GLY A 130 7.16 -8.37 -28.15
N GLY A 131 6.34 -8.86 -27.21
CA GLY A 131 4.91 -8.63 -27.13
C GLY A 131 4.55 -7.17 -26.86
N THR A 132 3.35 -6.77 -27.30
CA THR A 132 2.81 -5.42 -27.09
C THR A 132 1.63 -5.38 -26.11
N HIS A 133 1.00 -6.53 -25.85
CA HIS A 133 -0.17 -6.68 -25.01
C HIS A 133 0.06 -7.86 -24.07
N TYR A 134 -0.47 -7.78 -22.85
CA TYR A 134 -0.46 -8.92 -21.95
C TYR A 134 -1.50 -9.94 -22.38
N ARG A 135 -1.17 -11.23 -22.29
CA ARG A 135 -2.12 -12.34 -22.42
C ARG A 135 -2.43 -12.98 -21.07
N PRO A 136 -3.65 -13.46 -20.84
CA PRO A 136 -3.97 -14.19 -19.62
C PRO A 136 -3.28 -15.55 -19.64
N VAL A 137 -2.81 -15.99 -18.47
CA VAL A 137 -2.22 -17.33 -18.26
C VAL A 137 -2.85 -18.01 -17.06
N SER A 138 -2.72 -19.33 -16.98
CA SER A 138 -3.13 -20.06 -15.77
C SER A 138 -2.14 -19.78 -14.62
N TRP A 139 -2.56 -20.07 -13.38
CA TRP A 139 -1.63 -20.02 -12.25
C TRP A 139 -0.47 -21.02 -12.43
N ASP A 140 -0.74 -22.22 -12.94
CA ASP A 140 0.29 -23.23 -13.18
C ASP A 140 1.34 -22.74 -14.20
N GLU A 141 0.90 -22.09 -15.29
CA GLU A 141 1.81 -21.50 -16.28
C GLU A 141 2.62 -20.34 -15.67
N ALA A 142 1.97 -19.44 -14.91
CA ALA A 142 2.66 -18.34 -14.24
C ALA A 142 3.72 -18.85 -13.25
N TYR A 143 3.41 -19.88 -12.47
CA TYR A 143 4.37 -20.49 -11.55
C TYR A 143 5.50 -21.18 -12.30
N GLN A 144 5.19 -21.89 -13.40
CA GLN A 144 6.21 -22.58 -14.18
C GLN A 144 7.23 -21.59 -14.76
N VAL A 145 6.77 -20.44 -15.29
CA VAL A 145 7.67 -19.38 -15.76
C VAL A 145 8.62 -18.92 -14.64
N VAL A 146 8.10 -18.62 -13.44
CA VAL A 146 8.94 -18.20 -12.32
C VAL A 146 9.95 -19.28 -11.92
N VAL A 147 9.53 -20.56 -11.90
CA VAL A 147 10.41 -21.69 -11.57
C VAL A 147 11.51 -21.86 -12.62
N ASP A 148 11.16 -21.80 -13.91
CA ASP A 148 12.10 -21.97 -15.01
C ASP A 148 13.16 -20.86 -15.02
N GLU A 149 12.74 -19.60 -14.83
CA GLU A 149 13.67 -18.45 -14.76
C GLU A 149 14.61 -18.55 -13.55
N LEU A 150 14.09 -18.95 -12.38
CA LEU A 150 14.93 -19.14 -11.19
C LEU A 150 15.90 -20.32 -11.33
N ALA A 151 15.51 -21.39 -12.01
CA ALA A 151 16.35 -22.56 -12.25
C ALA A 151 17.42 -22.31 -13.32
N ALA A 152 17.21 -21.34 -14.20
CA ALA A 152 18.15 -20.95 -15.26
C ALA A 152 19.30 -20.05 -14.77
N LEU A 153 19.24 -19.53 -13.54
CA LEU A 153 20.29 -18.68 -12.97
C LEU A 153 21.59 -19.48 -12.75
N ASP A 154 22.73 -18.85 -13.05
CA ASP A 154 24.05 -19.43 -12.78
C ASP A 154 24.39 -19.33 -11.27
N SER A 155 23.79 -18.35 -10.58
CA SER A 155 23.91 -18.16 -9.14
C SER A 155 22.61 -17.60 -8.54
N PRO A 156 22.20 -18.03 -7.33
CA PRO A 156 21.08 -17.43 -6.61
C PRO A 156 21.20 -15.90 -6.41
N ASP A 157 22.42 -15.37 -6.39
CA ASP A 157 22.69 -13.94 -6.21
C ASP A 157 22.44 -13.09 -7.47
N GLU A 158 22.05 -13.70 -8.59
CA GLU A 158 21.59 -12.99 -9.79
C GLU A 158 20.13 -12.53 -9.67
N ALA A 159 19.40 -13.01 -8.66
CA ALA A 159 18.03 -12.59 -8.36
C ALA A 159 17.97 -11.60 -7.19
N ILE A 160 16.96 -10.72 -7.24
CA ILE A 160 16.60 -9.79 -6.17
C ILE A 160 15.12 -9.98 -5.81
N PHE A 161 14.85 -10.12 -4.51
CA PHE A 161 13.53 -10.43 -3.98
C PHE A 161 13.02 -9.28 -3.10
N TYR A 162 12.25 -8.35 -3.68
CA TYR A 162 11.77 -7.19 -2.95
C TYR A 162 10.57 -7.51 -2.05
N THR A 163 10.66 -7.24 -0.75
CA THR A 163 9.57 -7.47 0.20
C THR A 163 8.76 -6.19 0.46
N SER A 164 7.43 -6.28 0.33
CA SER A 164 6.52 -5.16 0.60
C SER A 164 6.21 -5.03 2.10
N GLY A 165 6.28 -3.81 2.63
CA GLY A 165 5.80 -3.50 4.00
C GLY A 165 4.28 -3.56 4.16
N ARG A 166 3.55 -3.83 3.07
CA ARG A 166 2.11 -4.11 3.05
C ARG A 166 1.81 -5.60 3.16
N THR A 167 2.83 -6.46 3.23
CA THR A 167 2.65 -7.89 3.42
C THR A 167 2.58 -8.20 4.92
N SER A 168 1.81 -9.23 5.30
CA SER A 168 1.75 -9.65 6.71
C SER A 168 3.11 -10.20 7.18
N ASN A 169 3.34 -10.19 8.50
CA ASN A 169 4.56 -10.74 9.07
C ASN A 169 4.74 -12.23 8.74
N GLU A 170 3.66 -13.01 8.70
CA GLU A 170 3.67 -14.43 8.37
C GLU A 170 4.05 -14.65 6.90
N ALA A 171 3.46 -13.89 5.98
CA ALA A 171 3.78 -13.98 4.57
C ALA A 171 5.22 -13.51 4.29
N ALA A 172 5.67 -12.43 4.94
CA ALA A 172 7.07 -11.99 4.87
C ALA A 172 8.04 -13.03 5.44
N PHE A 173 7.66 -13.70 6.54
CA PHE A 173 8.44 -14.77 7.14
C PHE A 173 8.56 -15.98 6.19
N LEU A 174 7.48 -16.42 5.55
CA LEU A 174 7.52 -17.50 4.57
C LEU A 174 8.32 -17.11 3.32
N TYR A 175 8.14 -15.87 2.84
CA TYR A 175 8.85 -15.36 1.68
C TYR A 175 10.37 -15.35 1.90
N GLN A 176 10.84 -14.83 3.04
CA GLN A 176 12.28 -14.83 3.34
C GLN A 176 12.84 -16.24 3.52
N LEU A 177 12.07 -17.19 4.06
CA LEU A 177 12.49 -18.60 4.15
C LEU A 177 12.68 -19.20 2.76
N MET A 178 11.74 -18.95 1.85
CA MET A 178 11.82 -19.40 0.47
C MET A 178 13.09 -18.84 -0.20
N VAL A 179 13.30 -17.53 -0.14
CA VAL A 179 14.45 -16.86 -0.76
C VAL A 179 15.78 -17.36 -0.20
N ARG A 180 15.89 -17.49 1.12
CA ARG A 180 17.09 -18.07 1.75
C ARG A 180 17.27 -19.56 1.43
N GLY A 181 16.18 -20.28 1.19
CA GLY A 181 16.20 -21.65 0.70
C GLY A 181 16.69 -21.79 -0.74
N ILE A 182 16.44 -20.78 -1.60
CA ILE A 182 17.02 -20.67 -2.95
C ILE A 182 18.54 -20.43 -2.86
N GLY A 183 19.02 -19.80 -1.78
CA GLY A 183 20.45 -19.70 -1.48
C GLY A 183 21.01 -18.27 -1.50
N THR A 184 20.17 -17.24 -1.55
CA THR A 184 20.61 -15.84 -1.52
C THR A 184 20.07 -15.08 -0.31
N ASN A 185 20.72 -13.96 0.03
CA ASN A 185 20.23 -12.94 0.96
C ASN A 185 19.85 -11.63 0.25
N ASN A 186 19.76 -11.60 -1.08
CA ASN A 186 19.33 -10.44 -1.87
C ASN A 186 17.84 -10.16 -1.70
N LEU A 187 17.46 -9.68 -0.51
CA LEU A 187 16.09 -9.51 -0.05
C LEU A 187 15.89 -8.09 0.50
N PRO A 188 15.99 -7.03 -0.33
CA PRO A 188 15.66 -5.68 0.11
C PRO A 188 14.16 -5.56 0.44
N ASP A 189 13.81 -4.66 1.33
CA ASP A 189 12.45 -4.33 1.68
C ASP A 189 12.20 -2.82 1.65
N CYS A 190 10.92 -2.42 1.69
CA CYS A 190 10.55 -1.00 1.59
C CYS A 190 11.17 -0.11 2.68
N SER A 191 11.50 -0.67 3.85
CA SER A 191 12.13 0.05 4.95
C SER A 191 13.57 0.44 4.65
N ASN A 192 14.27 -0.23 3.72
CA ASN A 192 15.62 0.18 3.33
C ASN A 192 15.64 1.60 2.73
N MET A 193 14.55 2.03 2.07
CA MET A 193 14.45 3.39 1.52
C MET A 193 14.03 4.43 2.56
N CYS A 194 13.22 4.04 3.54
CA CYS A 194 12.54 4.99 4.45
C CYS A 194 13.11 5.02 5.88
N HIS A 195 13.72 3.93 6.34
CA HIS A 195 14.07 3.72 7.75
C HIS A 195 15.50 3.23 7.99
N GLU A 196 16.26 2.83 6.96
CA GLU A 196 17.65 2.36 7.10
C GLU A 196 18.54 3.37 7.81
N SER A 197 18.49 4.64 7.38
CA SER A 197 19.29 5.72 7.97
C SER A 197 18.94 5.96 9.43
N SER A 198 17.65 5.88 9.79
CA SER A 198 17.19 6.02 11.17
C SER A 198 17.64 4.83 12.02
N GLY A 199 17.53 3.61 11.49
CA GLY A 199 17.96 2.39 12.17
C GLY A 199 19.46 2.39 12.47
N SER A 200 20.28 2.81 11.51
CA SER A 200 21.73 2.96 11.69
C SER A 200 22.08 3.95 12.82
N ALA A 201 21.54 5.17 12.77
CA ALA A 201 21.82 6.20 13.76
C ALA A 201 21.31 5.84 15.18
N LEU A 202 20.12 5.25 15.28
CA LEU A 202 19.54 4.84 16.56
C LEU A 202 20.27 3.64 17.16
N ASN A 203 20.75 2.68 16.35
CA ASN A 203 21.58 1.60 16.86
C ASN A 203 22.90 2.13 17.44
N GLU A 204 23.57 3.06 16.75
CA GLU A 204 24.83 3.65 17.23
C GLU A 204 24.64 4.43 18.54
N THR A 205 23.53 5.15 18.69
CA THR A 205 23.30 6.05 19.83
C THR A 205 22.56 5.41 21.01
N LEU A 206 21.61 4.50 20.76
CA LEU A 206 20.73 3.91 21.76
C LEU A 206 20.84 2.37 21.84
N GLY A 207 21.56 1.73 20.93
CA GLY A 207 21.65 0.26 20.84
C GLY A 207 20.41 -0.43 20.25
N VAL A 208 19.43 0.33 19.77
CA VAL A 208 18.19 -0.20 19.18
C VAL A 208 17.73 0.64 17.98
N GLY A 209 17.61 0.01 16.81
CA GLY A 209 17.22 0.66 15.55
C GLY A 209 15.72 0.88 15.37
N LYS A 210 14.95 0.94 16.47
CA LYS A 210 13.48 1.04 16.46
C LYS A 210 13.01 2.16 17.40
N GLY A 211 11.74 2.55 17.27
CA GLY A 211 11.11 3.48 18.20
C GLY A 211 11.15 2.96 19.64
N THR A 212 11.53 3.83 20.58
CA THR A 212 11.68 3.52 22.01
C THR A 212 10.59 4.12 22.89
N VAL A 213 9.58 4.74 22.27
CA VAL A 213 8.46 5.44 22.94
C VAL A 213 7.15 4.71 22.70
N SER A 214 6.19 4.97 23.58
CA SER A 214 4.82 4.45 23.56
C SER A 214 3.81 5.58 23.36
N LEU A 215 2.54 5.23 23.15
CA LEU A 215 1.46 6.21 23.12
C LEU A 215 1.32 7.00 24.44
N LEU A 216 1.63 6.36 25.58
CA LEU A 216 1.57 7.01 26.89
C LEU A 216 2.59 8.16 27.01
N ASP A 217 3.74 8.04 26.35
CA ASP A 217 4.74 9.10 26.34
C ASP A 217 4.23 10.35 25.62
N LEU A 218 3.40 10.19 24.58
CA LEU A 218 2.78 11.32 23.89
C LEU A 218 1.72 12.01 24.75
N ASP A 219 0.94 11.25 25.51
CA ASP A 219 -0.10 11.79 26.41
C ASP A 219 0.49 12.57 27.59
N THR A 220 1.69 12.21 28.03
CA THR A 220 2.31 12.75 29.26
C THR A 220 3.45 13.72 29.00
N ALA A 221 3.96 13.79 27.77
CA ALA A 221 5.06 14.70 27.42
C ALA A 221 4.63 16.18 27.58
N PRO A 222 5.42 17.01 28.29
CA PRO A 222 5.16 18.45 28.38
C PRO A 222 5.49 19.20 27.08
N LEU A 223 6.26 18.57 26.18
CA LEU A 223 6.68 19.11 24.89
C LEU A 223 6.84 17.99 23.87
N ILE A 224 6.26 18.19 22.69
CA ILE A 224 6.44 17.32 21.52
C ILE A 224 7.13 18.12 20.42
N ILE A 225 8.25 17.60 19.90
CA ILE A 225 8.98 18.20 18.78
C ILE A 225 8.73 17.36 17.52
N VAL A 226 8.19 17.99 16.48
CA VAL A 226 7.95 17.37 15.18
C VAL A 226 8.96 17.93 14.18
N ALA A 227 9.89 17.09 13.71
CA ALA A 227 10.93 17.46 12.74
C ALA A 227 11.01 16.40 11.63
N GLY A 228 11.12 16.83 10.37
CA GLY A 228 11.19 15.93 9.21
C GLY A 228 9.93 15.11 8.96
N GLN A 229 8.78 15.54 9.50
CA GLN A 229 7.50 14.83 9.45
C GLN A 229 6.36 15.80 9.12
N ASN A 230 5.30 15.31 8.47
CA ASN A 230 4.03 16.04 8.29
C ASN A 230 2.86 15.20 8.82
N PRO A 231 2.57 15.25 10.13
CA PRO A 231 1.50 14.45 10.74
C PRO A 231 0.12 14.74 10.15
N GLY A 232 -0.15 15.99 9.76
CA GLY A 232 -1.45 16.39 9.24
C GLY A 232 -1.87 15.65 7.97
N THR A 233 -0.92 15.28 7.12
CA THR A 233 -1.23 14.52 5.90
C THR A 233 -0.82 13.07 5.99
N ASN A 234 0.28 12.72 6.66
CA ASN A 234 0.86 11.38 6.58
C ASN A 234 0.47 10.50 7.77
N HIS A 235 0.36 11.09 8.97
CA HIS A 235 0.04 10.37 10.20
C HIS A 235 -1.04 11.09 11.02
N PRO A 236 -2.26 11.33 10.50
CA PRO A 236 -3.23 12.20 11.18
C PRO A 236 -3.72 11.67 12.53
N ARG A 237 -3.54 10.36 12.82
CA ARG A 237 -3.84 9.76 14.13
C ARG A 237 -2.91 10.25 15.25
N MET A 238 -1.82 10.92 14.91
CA MET A 238 -0.95 11.63 15.86
C MET A 238 -1.59 12.89 16.43
N LEU A 239 -2.57 13.48 15.73
CA LEU A 239 -3.22 14.75 16.07
C LEU A 239 -4.58 14.53 16.73
#